data_AF-I3SDS5-F1
#
_entry.id   AF-I3SDS5-F1
#
_cell.length_a   1.000
_cell.length_b   1.000
_cell.length_c   1.000
_cell.angle_alpha   90.00
_cell.angle_beta   90.00
_cell.angle_gamma   90.00
#
_symmetry.space_group_name_H-M   'P 1'
#
loop_
_entity.id
_entity.type
_entity.pdbx_description
1 polymer ?
#
loop_
_entity_poly.entity_id
_entity_poly.type
_entity_poly.pdbx_seq_one_letter_code
_entity_poly.pdbx_strand_id
1 'polypeptide(L)'
;MANLKWFGKSSSPAHFAFNPYYQNVRCWDRFEQHTLKCSACKGAYEGFQTWQKILTGATVVFCATSGIPSDTQLRIILAALALVSAALAFSINQLKNNFVFVDYVHAEID
;
A
#
# COMPACT_ATOMS: atom_id res chain seq x y z
N MET A 1 -8.11 -40.50 22.50
CA MET A 1 -6.83 -39.77 22.62
C MET A 1 -6.52 -39.16 21.25
N ALA A 2 -6.14 -37.88 21.22
CA ALA A 2 -6.40 -36.94 20.12
C ALA A 2 -5.63 -37.19 18.82
N ASN A 3 -6.27 -36.80 17.72
CA ASN A 3 -5.90 -36.94 16.31
C ASN A 3 -4.83 -35.90 15.91
N LEU A 4 -3.63 -36.34 15.51
CA LEU A 4 -2.62 -35.50 14.86
C LEU A 4 -2.79 -35.57 13.33
N LYS A 5 -3.63 -34.71 12.76
CA LYS A 5 -3.61 -34.36 11.34
C LYS A 5 -3.38 -32.86 11.22
N TRP A 6 -2.12 -32.46 11.38
CA TRP A 6 -1.70 -31.08 11.14
C TRP A 6 -0.95 -30.99 9.80
N PHE A 7 -1.46 -30.09 8.96
CA PHE A 7 -0.97 -29.65 7.65
C PHE A 7 -1.25 -30.58 6.46
N GLY A 8 -2.52 -30.55 6.04
CA GLY A 8 -2.91 -30.92 4.68
C GLY A 8 -2.22 -30.01 3.66
N LYS A 9 -1.40 -30.65 2.83
CA LYS A 9 -0.86 -30.17 1.55
C LYS A 9 -1.97 -29.48 0.75
N SER A 10 -1.92 -28.15 0.62
CA SER A 10 -2.84 -27.40 -0.23
C SER A 10 -2.43 -27.57 -1.70
N SER A 11 -2.70 -28.75 -2.27
CA SER A 11 -2.76 -28.92 -3.72
C SER A 11 -4.04 -28.26 -4.22
N SER A 12 -3.97 -26.96 -4.54
CA SER A 12 -5.03 -26.31 -5.31
C SER A 12 -4.82 -26.69 -6.78
N PRO A 13 -5.76 -27.41 -7.43
CA PRO A 13 -5.65 -27.69 -8.86
C PRO A 13 -5.76 -26.36 -9.63
N ALA A 14 -4.76 -26.09 -10.47
CA ALA A 14 -4.54 -24.83 -11.18
C ALA A 14 -5.64 -24.40 -12.17
N HIS A 15 -6.81 -25.06 -12.19
CA HIS A 15 -7.88 -24.85 -13.18
C HIS A 15 -9.17 -24.18 -12.64
N PHE A 16 -9.23 -23.76 -11.36
CA PHE A 16 -10.45 -23.16 -10.79
C PHE A 16 -10.30 -21.73 -10.22
N ALA A 17 -9.18 -21.03 -10.42
CA ALA A 17 -8.82 -19.89 -9.57
C ALA A 17 -8.87 -18.48 -10.20
N PHE A 18 -9.66 -18.24 -11.25
CA PHE A 18 -9.97 -16.86 -11.68
C PHE A 18 -11.40 -16.46 -11.29
N ASN A 19 -11.70 -16.49 -10.00
CA ASN A 19 -12.85 -15.78 -9.46
C ASN A 19 -12.33 -14.66 -8.53
N PRO A 20 -12.57 -13.38 -8.88
CA PRO A 20 -12.05 -12.23 -8.14
C PRO A 20 -12.51 -12.20 -6.68
N TYR A 21 -13.62 -12.86 -6.36
CA TYR A 21 -14.11 -12.97 -4.98
C TYR A 21 -13.13 -13.72 -4.08
N TYR A 22 -12.56 -14.85 -4.54
CA TYR A 22 -11.65 -15.68 -3.73
C TYR A 22 -10.23 -15.10 -3.58
N GLN A 23 -9.79 -14.22 -4.49
CA GLN A 23 -8.50 -13.55 -4.36
C GLN A 23 -8.55 -12.42 -3.32
N ASN A 24 -9.66 -11.67 -3.29
CA ASN A 24 -9.88 -10.62 -2.29
C ASN A 24 -9.91 -11.20 -0.86
N VAL A 25 -10.65 -12.28 -0.60
CA VAL A 25 -10.72 -12.87 0.75
C VAL A 25 -9.36 -13.37 1.24
N ARG A 26 -8.50 -13.90 0.36
CA ARG A 26 -7.13 -14.30 0.75
C ARG A 26 -6.23 -13.11 1.04
N CYS A 27 -6.37 -12.03 0.28
CA CYS A 27 -5.68 -10.78 0.52
C CYS A 27 -6.05 -10.19 1.89
N TRP A 28 -7.35 -10.14 2.19
CA TRP A 28 -7.88 -9.69 3.48
C TRP A 28 -7.42 -10.58 4.65
N ASP A 29 -7.52 -11.90 4.50
CA ASP A 29 -7.16 -12.85 5.56
C ASP A 29 -5.69 -12.72 5.97
N ARG A 30 -4.77 -12.62 5.01
CA ARG A 30 -3.34 -12.40 5.31
C ARG A 30 -3.09 -11.05 5.98
N PHE A 31 -3.74 -9.99 5.50
CA PHE A 31 -3.60 -8.65 6.08
C PHE A 31 -4.09 -8.62 7.53
N GLU A 32 -5.26 -9.20 7.80
CA GLU A 32 -5.84 -9.26 9.15
C GLU A 32 -5.08 -10.18 10.09
N GLN A 33 -4.67 -11.36 9.61
CA GLN A 33 -4.02 -12.38 10.42
C GLN A 33 -2.55 -12.04 10.73
N HIS A 34 -1.85 -11.33 9.85
CA HIS A 34 -0.42 -11.06 10.01
C HIS A 34 -0.11 -9.56 10.16
N THR A 35 -0.47 -8.75 9.17
CA THR A 35 -0.09 -7.32 9.15
C THR A 35 -0.68 -6.56 10.34
N LEU A 36 -1.92 -6.84 10.72
CA LEU A 36 -2.59 -6.18 11.87
C LEU A 36 -2.22 -6.76 13.24
N LYS A 37 -1.69 -7.99 13.31
CA LYS A 37 -1.33 -8.64 14.59
C LYS A 37 0.14 -8.45 14.95
N CYS A 38 1.03 -8.41 13.96
CA CYS A 38 2.45 -8.16 14.17
C CYS A 38 2.69 -6.69 14.51
N SER A 39 3.28 -6.39 15.66
CA SER A 39 3.53 -5.02 16.11
C SER A 39 4.44 -4.23 15.15
N ALA A 40 5.44 -4.88 14.58
CA ALA A 40 6.36 -4.26 13.61
C ALA A 40 5.65 -3.91 12.29
N CYS A 41 4.90 -4.86 11.73
CA CYS A 41 4.19 -4.64 10.45
C CYS A 41 3.03 -3.66 10.62
N LYS A 42 2.30 -3.74 11.73
CA LYS A 42 1.23 -2.81 12.08
C LYS A 42 1.77 -1.39 12.23
N GLY A 43 2.87 -1.20 12.96
CA GLY A 43 3.52 0.09 13.14
C GLY A 43 4.02 0.68 11.81
N ALA A 44 4.60 -0.14 10.94
CA ALA A 44 4.99 0.30 9.60
C ALA A 44 3.77 0.74 8.76
N TYR A 45 2.69 -0.03 8.77
CA TYR A 45 1.45 0.29 8.06
C TYR A 45 0.79 1.59 8.55
N GLU A 46 0.67 1.76 9.87
CA GLU A 46 0.15 2.99 10.50
C GLU A 46 1.07 4.19 10.23
N GLY A 47 2.39 3.98 10.25
CA GLY A 47 3.39 4.97 9.89
C GLY A 47 3.22 5.45 8.44
N PHE A 48 3.11 4.53 7.49
CA PHE A 48 2.86 4.86 6.08
C PHE A 48 1.52 5.60 5.89
N GLN A 49 0.47 5.20 6.60
CA GLN A 49 -0.82 5.90 6.55
C GLN A 49 -0.71 7.35 7.08
N THR A 50 0.06 7.55 8.14
CA THR A 50 0.29 8.88 8.74
C THR A 50 1.12 9.76 7.80
N TRP A 51 2.24 9.24 7.30
CA TRP A 51 3.09 9.96 6.34
C TRP A 51 2.35 10.32 5.06
N GLN A 52 1.49 9.43 4.54
CA GLN A 52 0.68 9.71 3.38
C GLN A 52 -0.24 10.93 3.62
N LYS A 53 -0.94 10.98 4.77
CA LYS A 53 -1.80 12.12 5.12
C LYS A 53 -1.02 13.43 5.25
N ILE A 54 0.15 13.38 5.91
CA ILE A 54 1.01 14.55 6.08
C ILE A 54 1.50 15.07 4.73
N LEU A 55 1.99 14.18 3.86
CA LEU A 55 2.50 14.56 2.53
C LEU A 55 1.39 15.09 1.64
N THR A 56 0.22 14.44 1.59
CA THR A 56 -0.92 14.97 0.83
C THR A 56 -1.36 16.34 1.35
N GLY A 57 -1.41 16.54 2.67
CA GLY A 57 -1.70 17.84 3.27
C GLY A 57 -0.66 18.89 2.90
N ALA A 58 0.63 18.55 2.97
CA ALA A 58 1.73 19.42 2.58
C ALA A 58 1.67 19.82 1.10
N THR A 59 1.40 18.86 0.20
CA THR A 59 1.18 19.15 -1.23
C THR A 59 0.08 20.19 -1.43
N VAL A 60 -1.08 20.04 -0.78
CA VAL A 60 -2.19 20.99 -0.91
C VAL A 60 -1.78 22.38 -0.43
N VAL A 61 -1.09 22.48 0.70
CA VAL A 61 -0.59 23.75 1.24
C VAL A 61 0.44 24.40 0.31
N PHE A 62 1.40 23.64 -0.23
CA PHE A 62 2.39 24.18 -1.17
C PHE A 62 1.74 24.63 -2.48
N CYS A 63 0.79 23.86 -3.01
CA CYS A 63 0.02 24.27 -4.19
C CYS A 63 -0.75 25.57 -3.92
N ALA A 64 -1.46 25.67 -2.80
CA ALA A 64 -2.25 26.85 -2.45
C ALA A 64 -1.37 28.10 -2.21
N THR A 65 -0.21 27.93 -1.58
CA THR A 65 0.69 29.05 -1.25
C THR A 65 1.60 29.46 -2.41
N SER A 66 1.77 28.62 -3.44
CA SER A 66 2.56 28.93 -4.64
C SER A 66 2.07 30.16 -5.42
N GLY A 67 0.79 30.54 -5.27
CA GLY A 67 0.22 31.74 -5.90
C GLY A 67 0.48 33.06 -5.15
N ILE A 68 0.92 33.00 -3.89
CA ILE A 68 1.05 34.16 -2.99
C ILE A 68 2.34 34.97 -3.25
N PRO A 69 3.55 34.36 -3.33
CA PRO A 69 4.77 35.14 -3.48
C PRO A 69 4.85 35.79 -4.87
N SER A 70 5.39 37.01 -4.95
CA SER A 70 5.64 37.72 -6.22
C SER A 70 6.92 37.25 -6.91
N ASP A 71 7.83 36.64 -6.16
CA ASP A 71 9.10 36.12 -6.66
C ASP A 71 8.90 34.81 -7.43
N THR A 72 9.31 34.79 -8.70
CA THR A 72 9.11 33.66 -9.61
C THR A 72 9.95 32.43 -9.25
N GLN A 73 11.12 32.61 -8.62
CA GLN A 73 11.96 31.49 -8.19
C GLN A 73 11.30 30.76 -7.02
N LEU A 74 10.75 31.50 -6.05
CA LEU A 74 10.00 30.91 -4.93
C LEU A 74 8.76 30.14 -5.41
N ARG A 75 8.05 30.64 -6.44
CA ARG A 75 6.91 29.91 -7.05
C ARG A 75 7.34 28.57 -7.63
N ILE A 76 8.45 28.56 -8.38
CA ILE A 76 8.99 27.34 -9.01
C ILE A 76 9.44 26.34 -7.94
N ILE A 77 10.11 26.81 -6.89
CA ILE A 77 10.55 25.96 -5.77
C ILE A 77 9.36 25.34 -5.05
N LEU A 78 8.32 26.12 -4.74
CA LEU A 78 7.10 25.63 -4.09
C LEU A 78 6.34 24.63 -4.97
N ALA A 79 6.24 24.90 -6.27
CA ALA A 79 5.63 23.98 -7.22
C ALA A 79 6.42 22.66 -7.32
N ALA A 80 7.75 22.72 -7.38
CA ALA A 80 8.61 21.55 -7.39
C ALA A 80 8.46 20.73 -6.10
N LEU A 81 8.45 21.38 -4.93
CA LEU A 81 8.20 20.73 -3.64
C LEU A 81 6.83 20.07 -3.57
N ALA A 82 5.79 20.71 -4.11
CA ALA A 82 4.46 20.13 -4.17
C ALA A 82 4.43 18.84 -5.02
N LEU A 83 5.07 18.85 -6.18
CA LEU A 83 5.19 17.69 -7.07
C LEU A 83 5.98 16.54 -6.41
N VAL A 84 7.12 16.86 -5.78
CA VAL A 84 7.93 15.86 -5.05
C VAL A 84 7.12 15.25 -3.91
N SER A 85 6.40 16.08 -3.14
CA SER A 85 5.56 15.60 -2.04
C SER A 85 4.41 14.71 -2.52
N ALA A 86 3.79 15.06 -3.66
CA ALA A 86 2.75 14.25 -4.27
C ALA A 86 3.29 12.90 -4.77
N ALA A 87 4.45 12.90 -5.43
CA ALA A 87 5.10 11.69 -5.90
C ALA A 87 5.50 10.76 -4.73
N LEU A 88 5.99 11.33 -3.63
CA LEU A 88 6.32 10.57 -2.42
C LEU A 88 5.06 9.96 -1.79
N ALA A 89 3.97 10.73 -1.70
CA ALA A 89 2.68 10.24 -1.19
C ALA A 89 2.13 9.09 -2.06
N PHE A 90 2.28 9.19 -3.38
CA PHE A 90 1.91 8.13 -4.31
C PHE A 90 2.72 6.86 -4.11
N SER A 91 4.05 6.98 -4.01
CA SER A 91 4.93 5.83 -3.75
C SER A 91 4.60 5.14 -2.42
N ILE A 92 4.36 5.91 -1.35
CA ILE A 92 3.94 5.36 -0.05
C ILE A 92 2.58 4.66 -0.16
N ASN A 93 1.65 5.22 -0.94
CA ASN A 93 0.36 4.57 -1.18
C ASN A 93 0.52 3.22 -1.89
N GLN A 94 1.47 3.12 -2.84
CA GLN A 94 1.78 1.84 -3.49
C GLN A 94 2.41 0.84 -2.51
N LEU A 95 3.33 1.26 -1.65
CA LEU A 95 3.88 0.41 -0.59
C LEU A 95 2.79 -0.08 0.36
N LYS A 96 1.85 0.78 0.76
CA LYS A 96 0.69 0.43 1.58
C LYS A 96 -0.20 -0.59 0.86
N ASN A 97 -0.43 -0.42 -0.44
CA ASN A 97 -1.20 -1.36 -1.23
C ASN A 97 -0.53 -2.73 -1.29
N ASN A 98 0.80 -2.81 -1.31
CA ASN A 98 1.50 -4.11 -1.22
C ASN A 98 1.29 -4.86 0.11
N PHE A 99 0.79 -4.22 1.17
CA PHE A 99 0.40 -4.95 2.39
C PHE A 99 -0.98 -5.61 2.28
N VAL A 100 -1.85 -5.08 1.42
CA VAL A 100 -3.26 -5.50 1.27
C VAL A 100 -3.44 -6.33 -0.01
N PHE A 101 -2.85 -5.91 -1.11
CA PHE A 101 -2.89 -6.52 -2.44
C PHE A 101 -1.46 -6.92 -2.86
N VAL A 102 -1.03 -8.12 -2.47
CA VAL A 102 -0.03 -8.83 -3.26
C VAL A 102 -0.80 -9.84 -4.09
N ASP A 103 -1.27 -9.41 -5.25
CA ASP A 103 -1.62 -10.34 -6.31
C ASP A 103 -0.33 -11.03 -6.72
N TYR A 104 -0.11 -12.22 -6.17
CA TYR A 104 0.91 -13.12 -6.67
C TYR A 104 0.42 -13.61 -8.04
N VAL A 105 0.70 -12.84 -9.09
CA VAL A 105 0.66 -13.33 -10.47
C VAL A 105 1.76 -14.39 -10.52
N HIS A 106 1.38 -15.67 -10.48
CA HIS A 106 2.27 -16.71 -10.99
C HIS A 106 2.54 -16.29 -12.44
N ALA A 107 3.78 -15.90 -12.74
CA ALA A 107 4.20 -15.70 -14.12
C ALA A 107 3.70 -16.90 -14.92
N GLU A 108 2.92 -16.64 -15.96
CA GLU A 108 2.52 -17.67 -16.91
C GLU A 108 3.81 -18.31 -17.42
N ILE A 109 4.03 -19.57 -17.06
CA ILE A 109 5.10 -20.39 -17.62
C ILE A 109 4.45 -21.06 -18.83
N ASP A 110 4.97 -20.72 -20.02
CA ASP A 110 4.71 -21.37 -21.31
C ASP A 110 5.05 -22.88 -21.26
#